data_AF-F0ZK22-F1
#
_entry.id   AF-F0ZK22-F1
#
_cell.length_a   1.000
_cell.length_b   1.000
_cell.length_c   1.000
_cell.angle_alpha   90.00
_cell.angle_beta   90.00
_cell.angle_gamma   90.00
#
_symmetry.space_group_name_H-M   'P 1'
#
loop_
_entity.id
_entity.type
_entity.pdbx_description
1 polymer ?
#
loop_
_entity_poly.entity_id
_entity_poly.type
_entity_poly.pdbx_seq_one_letter_code
_entity_poly.pdbx_strand_id
1 'polypeptide(L)'
;MFILSNCNEFDINKSNKSPIITSVESQLITEDSTPHLNVYVNGIFSQKKMNLTVFLNDEVIENIKYQHDNNKNNSSPDSVSFKLYREDIVPGNITLEYSDTEFKSNKMPLELDSITYRTQKPDVTGGVLTIIGNYYYVNYTAVPKVQIGKKECQVLQYDNAQIKCLVDSSFGSGDIIEIGNVYNYQNKTLEFQFKAPTIDRVLNVDRIQESVITIIGKNFNEKQLEELKIYVKEDSSNTQRDCSKAILITNSVIICNLNKSLSHTSKGDTLFLMLNNAKTPSADFNLMTIENQQDKTPNKESNDIIDSNKYLLLAIIIPTLVVFIFTIVLIIFIFKKRNQSSYFNLMSCNSNELQETSYY
;
A
#
# COMPACT_ATOMS: atom_id res chain seq x y z
N MET A 1 -75.02 -21.05 -22.32
CA MET A 1 -74.16 -21.12 -23.51
C MET A 1 -73.56 -19.72 -23.69
N PHE A 2 -72.40 -19.49 -23.08
CA PHE A 2 -71.68 -18.22 -23.17
C PHE A 2 -70.42 -18.47 -24.00
N ILE A 3 -70.31 -17.73 -25.10
CA ILE A 3 -69.15 -17.72 -25.99
C ILE A 3 -68.06 -16.96 -25.23
N LEU A 4 -67.07 -17.69 -24.70
CA LEU A 4 -65.84 -17.08 -24.23
C LEU A 4 -64.98 -16.76 -25.44
N SER A 5 -64.77 -15.46 -25.61
CA SER A 5 -63.95 -14.80 -26.61
C SER A 5 -62.54 -15.40 -26.67
N ASN A 6 -62.11 -15.66 -27.91
CA ASN A 6 -60.73 -15.93 -28.29
C ASN A 6 -59.76 -15.02 -27.52
N CYS A 7 -58.91 -15.64 -26.71
CA CYS A 7 -57.58 -15.09 -26.46
C CYS A 7 -56.88 -15.09 -27.83
N ASN A 8 -56.91 -13.93 -28.50
CA ASN A 8 -55.91 -13.68 -29.51
C ASN A 8 -54.57 -13.82 -28.81
N GLU A 9 -53.81 -14.85 -29.18
CA GLU A 9 -52.36 -14.80 -29.12
C GLU A 9 -51.98 -13.42 -29.63
N PHE A 10 -51.46 -12.59 -28.73
CA PHE A 10 -50.73 -11.42 -29.14
C PHE A 10 -49.58 -11.99 -29.96
N ASP A 11 -49.75 -11.98 -31.28
CA ASP A 11 -48.67 -12.09 -32.22
C ASP A 11 -47.74 -10.94 -31.80
N ILE A 12 -46.71 -11.28 -31.03
CA ILE A 12 -45.56 -10.42 -30.79
C ILE A 12 -44.94 -10.36 -32.16
N ASN A 13 -45.50 -9.47 -32.99
CA ASN A 13 -44.92 -8.97 -34.20
C ASN A 13 -43.44 -8.81 -33.86
N LYS A 14 -42.61 -9.52 -34.62
CA LYS A 14 -41.17 -9.34 -34.75
C LYS A 14 -40.89 -7.91 -35.26
N SER A 15 -41.38 -6.89 -34.55
CA SER A 15 -40.95 -5.53 -34.74
C SER A 15 -39.51 -5.54 -34.27
N ASN A 16 -38.59 -5.35 -35.22
CA ASN A 16 -37.20 -5.09 -34.94
C ASN A 16 -37.14 -3.85 -34.04
N LYS A 17 -37.18 -4.07 -32.72
CA LYS A 17 -37.05 -3.03 -31.71
C LYS A 17 -35.59 -2.92 -31.36
N SER A 18 -35.12 -1.69 -31.21
CA SER A 18 -33.79 -1.41 -30.68
C SER A 18 -33.58 -2.11 -29.34
N PRO A 19 -32.36 -2.59 -29.05
CA PRO A 19 -32.02 -3.08 -27.73
C PRO A 19 -32.17 -1.94 -26.71
N ILE A 20 -32.56 -2.25 -25.48
CA ILE A 20 -32.69 -1.25 -24.41
C ILE A 20 -31.76 -1.64 -23.27
N ILE A 21 -30.83 -0.76 -22.90
CA ILE A 21 -29.97 -0.94 -21.73
C ILE A 21 -30.70 -0.38 -20.51
N THR A 22 -30.90 -1.22 -19.49
CA THR A 22 -31.55 -0.83 -18.23
C THR A 22 -30.54 -0.49 -17.15
N SER A 23 -29.40 -1.17 -17.12
CA SER A 23 -28.31 -0.85 -16.19
C SER A 23 -26.94 -1.25 -16.73
N VAL A 24 -25.91 -0.57 -16.24
CA VAL A 24 -24.50 -0.93 -16.42
C VAL A 24 -23.89 -1.03 -15.03
N GLU A 25 -23.30 -2.18 -14.74
CA GLU A 25 -22.59 -2.44 -13.49
C GLU A 25 -21.15 -2.80 -13.81
N SER A 26 -20.24 -2.49 -12.89
CA SER A 26 -18.83 -2.82 -13.06
C SER A 26 -18.22 -3.35 -11.77
N GLN A 27 -17.26 -4.26 -11.92
CA GLN A 27 -16.56 -4.88 -10.81
C GLN A 27 -15.08 -5.00 -11.15
N LEU A 28 -14.24 -4.27 -10.42
CA LEU A 28 -12.80 -4.38 -10.55
C LEU A 28 -12.32 -5.67 -9.88
N ILE A 29 -11.61 -6.50 -10.64
CA ILE A 29 -10.99 -7.73 -10.17
C ILE A 29 -9.49 -7.51 -10.06
N THR A 30 -8.95 -7.70 -8.86
CA THR A 30 -7.53 -7.42 -8.52
C THR A 30 -6.77 -8.64 -8.01
N GLU A 31 -7.45 -9.76 -7.74
CA GLU A 31 -6.83 -10.99 -7.23
C GLU A 31 -6.09 -11.81 -8.31
N ASP A 32 -6.41 -11.55 -9.58
CA ASP A 32 -5.78 -12.22 -10.71
C ASP A 32 -4.40 -11.61 -11.04
N SER A 33 -3.57 -12.37 -11.77
CA SER A 33 -2.27 -11.89 -12.28
C SER A 33 -2.36 -10.63 -13.15
N THR A 34 -3.54 -10.32 -13.68
CA THR A 34 -3.83 -9.15 -14.50
C THR A 34 -5.13 -8.47 -14.02
N PRO A 35 -5.04 -7.35 -13.30
CA PRO A 35 -6.21 -6.60 -12.88
C PRO A 35 -7.07 -6.18 -14.07
N HIS A 36 -8.38 -6.33 -13.96
CA HIS A 36 -9.32 -6.01 -15.02
C HIS A 36 -10.67 -5.58 -14.46
N LEU A 37 -11.42 -4.80 -15.25
CA LEU A 37 -12.79 -4.40 -14.94
C LEU A 37 -13.75 -5.31 -15.68
N ASN A 38 -14.53 -6.11 -14.93
CA ASN A 38 -15.69 -6.78 -15.50
C ASN A 38 -16.82 -5.76 -15.62
N VAL A 39 -17.38 -5.62 -16.82
CA VAL A 39 -18.55 -4.76 -17.07
C VAL A 39 -19.73 -5.65 -17.42
N TYR A 40 -20.87 -5.39 -16.80
CA TYR A 40 -22.13 -6.10 -17.00
C TYR A 40 -23.18 -5.11 -17.49
N VAL A 41 -23.68 -5.31 -18.70
CA VAL A 41 -24.70 -4.51 -19.35
C VAL A 41 -25.99 -5.30 -19.34
N ASN A 42 -26.96 -4.87 -18.54
CA ASN A 42 -28.24 -5.54 -18.40
C ASN A 42 -29.32 -4.77 -19.16
N GLY A 43 -30.25 -5.50 -19.76
CA GLY A 43 -31.30 -4.87 -20.55
C GLY A 43 -32.30 -5.83 -21.17
N ILE A 44 -33.00 -5.33 -22.19
CA ILE A 44 -33.96 -6.11 -22.97
C ILE A 44 -33.43 -6.17 -24.40
N PHE A 45 -32.89 -7.32 -24.80
CA PHE A 45 -32.31 -7.53 -26.13
C PHE A 45 -33.24 -8.49 -26.88
N SER A 46 -34.14 -7.94 -27.69
CA SER A 46 -35.31 -8.65 -28.22
C SER A 46 -35.03 -9.83 -29.18
N GLN A 47 -33.78 -10.29 -29.41
CA GLN A 47 -33.50 -11.31 -30.42
C GLN A 47 -32.40 -12.33 -30.05
N LYS A 48 -32.83 -13.59 -29.90
CA LYS A 48 -32.00 -14.78 -29.63
C LYS A 48 -31.01 -15.18 -30.74
N LYS A 49 -30.94 -14.43 -31.85
CA LYS A 49 -30.21 -14.79 -33.08
C LYS A 49 -29.43 -13.65 -33.75
N MET A 50 -29.49 -12.42 -33.25
CA MET A 50 -28.73 -11.32 -33.84
C MET A 50 -27.38 -11.17 -33.17
N ASN A 51 -26.34 -10.95 -33.97
CA ASN A 51 -25.02 -10.62 -33.47
C ASN A 51 -25.09 -9.22 -32.85
N LEU A 52 -24.87 -9.12 -31.55
CA LEU A 52 -24.86 -7.85 -30.83
C LEU A 52 -23.42 -7.31 -30.81
N THR A 53 -23.24 -6.05 -31.18
CA THR A 53 -21.98 -5.33 -31.06
C THR A 53 -22.09 -4.35 -29.91
N VAL A 54 -21.10 -4.34 -29.02
CA VAL A 54 -21.01 -3.41 -27.89
C VAL A 54 -20.04 -2.31 -28.26
N PHE A 55 -20.43 -1.07 -27.99
CA PHE A 55 -19.56 0.09 -28.13
C PHE A 55 -19.35 0.78 -26.79
N LEU A 56 -18.12 1.22 -26.51
CA LEU A 56 -17.77 2.12 -25.43
C LEU A 56 -17.13 3.36 -26.06
N ASN A 57 -17.73 4.55 -25.87
CA ASN A 57 -17.25 5.78 -26.50
C ASN A 57 -17.08 5.67 -28.02
N ASP A 58 -18.02 4.99 -28.68
CA ASP A 58 -18.03 4.72 -30.13
C ASP A 58 -16.94 3.74 -30.61
N GLU A 59 -16.13 3.16 -29.71
CA GLU A 59 -15.18 2.09 -30.01
C GLU A 59 -15.80 0.71 -29.79
N VAL A 60 -15.55 -0.23 -30.70
CA VAL A 60 -16.08 -1.60 -30.62
C VAL A 60 -15.36 -2.39 -29.55
N ILE A 61 -16.12 -2.99 -28.63
CA ILE A 61 -15.59 -3.90 -27.62
C ILE A 61 -15.61 -5.33 -28.14
N GLU A 62 -14.43 -5.95 -28.17
CA GLU A 62 -14.26 -7.36 -28.54
C GLU A 62 -14.52 -8.32 -27.35
N ASN A 63 -14.65 -9.61 -27.65
CA ASN A 63 -14.73 -10.69 -26.65
C ASN A 63 -15.90 -10.57 -25.65
N ILE A 64 -17.04 -10.08 -26.12
CA ILE A 64 -18.27 -10.00 -25.34
C ILE A 64 -18.85 -11.40 -25.06
N LYS A 65 -19.47 -11.57 -23.91
CA LYS A 65 -20.24 -12.76 -23.54
C LYS A 65 -21.70 -12.36 -23.38
N TYR A 66 -22.56 -12.98 -24.18
CA TYR A 66 -23.99 -12.78 -24.09
C TYR A 66 -24.65 -13.92 -23.29
N GLN A 67 -25.51 -13.55 -22.34
CA GLN A 67 -26.33 -14.46 -21.57
C GLN A 67 -27.79 -14.04 -21.67
N HIS A 68 -28.60 -14.92 -22.27
CA HIS A 68 -30.05 -14.78 -22.36
C HIS A 68 -30.72 -15.58 -21.24
N ASP A 69 -31.55 -14.96 -20.41
CA ASP A 69 -32.34 -15.71 -19.43
C ASP A 69 -33.55 -16.36 -20.12
N ASN A 70 -33.52 -17.69 -20.25
CA ASN A 70 -34.57 -18.46 -20.91
C ASN A 70 -35.78 -18.74 -20.02
N ASN A 71 -35.83 -18.23 -18.78
CA ASN A 71 -36.97 -18.48 -17.91
C ASN A 71 -38.22 -17.73 -18.41
N LYS A 72 -39.07 -18.45 -19.15
CA LYS A 72 -40.34 -17.97 -19.72
C LYS A 72 -41.29 -17.26 -18.74
N ASN A 73 -41.08 -17.43 -17.43
CA ASN A 73 -41.92 -16.87 -16.37
C ASN A 73 -41.28 -15.71 -15.60
N ASN A 74 -40.01 -15.38 -15.87
CA ASN A 74 -39.32 -14.25 -15.24
C ASN A 74 -38.85 -13.27 -16.31
N SER A 75 -39.25 -12.01 -16.17
CA SER A 75 -38.77 -10.90 -16.99
C SER A 75 -37.32 -10.51 -16.65
N SER A 76 -36.46 -11.49 -16.36
CA SER A 76 -35.06 -11.20 -16.05
C SER A 76 -34.43 -10.51 -17.25
N PRO A 77 -33.71 -9.41 -17.03
CA PRO A 77 -33.01 -8.73 -18.11
C PRO A 77 -31.95 -9.67 -18.70
N ASP A 78 -31.78 -9.57 -20.00
CA ASP A 78 -30.64 -10.13 -20.70
C ASP A 78 -29.36 -9.43 -20.24
N SER A 79 -28.24 -10.13 -20.28
CA SER A 79 -26.95 -9.59 -19.85
C SER A 79 -25.87 -9.78 -20.91
N VAL A 80 -25.07 -8.75 -21.12
CA VAL A 80 -23.84 -8.78 -21.91
C VAL A 80 -22.71 -8.41 -20.98
N SER A 81 -21.64 -9.21 -20.96
CA SER A 81 -20.47 -8.94 -20.14
C SER A 81 -19.19 -8.93 -20.95
N PHE A 82 -18.24 -8.09 -20.54
CA PHE A 82 -16.92 -7.99 -21.15
C PHE A 82 -15.89 -7.53 -20.12
N LYS A 83 -14.61 -7.58 -20.52
CA LYS A 83 -13.48 -7.23 -19.67
C LYS A 83 -12.71 -6.08 -20.29
N LEU A 84 -12.39 -5.08 -19.48
CA LEU A 84 -11.49 -3.98 -19.84
C LEU A 84 -10.18 -4.12 -19.05
N TYR A 85 -9.05 -3.85 -19.70
CA TYR A 85 -7.72 -4.00 -19.10
C TYR A 85 -6.98 -2.66 -19.14
N ARG A 86 -6.32 -2.31 -18.03
CA ARG A 86 -5.40 -1.15 -17.94
C ARG A 86 -5.98 0.12 -18.59
N GLU A 87 -5.36 0.57 -19.68
CA GLU A 87 -5.69 1.80 -20.42
C GLU A 87 -7.07 1.77 -21.09
N ASP A 88 -7.66 0.59 -21.30
CA ASP A 88 -9.03 0.46 -21.81
C ASP A 88 -10.09 0.77 -20.73
N ILE A 89 -9.69 0.86 -19.46
CA ILE A 89 -10.58 1.19 -18.35
C ILE A 89 -10.79 2.70 -18.33
N VAL A 90 -11.73 3.15 -19.17
CA VAL A 90 -12.13 4.56 -19.30
C VAL A 90 -13.62 4.74 -19.00
N PRO A 91 -14.03 5.87 -18.40
CA PRO A 91 -15.44 6.19 -18.28
C PRO A 91 -16.02 6.51 -19.66
N GLY A 92 -17.30 6.30 -19.84
CA GLY A 92 -17.88 6.50 -21.16
C GLY A 92 -19.34 6.16 -21.27
N ASN A 93 -19.87 6.27 -22.49
CA ASN A 93 -21.21 5.78 -22.79
C ASN A 93 -21.14 4.44 -23.48
N ILE A 94 -21.90 3.48 -22.96
CA ILE A 94 -22.12 2.18 -23.58
C ILE A 94 -23.35 2.25 -24.48
N THR A 95 -23.23 1.70 -25.68
CA THR A 95 -24.35 1.43 -26.59
C THR A 95 -24.26 0.04 -27.17
N LEU A 96 -25.41 -0.54 -27.50
CA LEU A 96 -25.53 -1.82 -28.19
C LEU A 96 -26.13 -1.59 -29.59
N GLU A 97 -25.63 -2.33 -30.58
CA GLU A 97 -26.16 -2.35 -31.95
C GLU A 97 -26.31 -3.79 -32.41
N TYR A 98 -27.43 -4.12 -33.07
CA TYR A 98 -27.51 -5.41 -33.76
C TYR A 98 -26.81 -5.30 -35.10
N SER A 99 -25.79 -6.13 -35.33
CA SER A 99 -24.84 -6.05 -36.45
C SER A 99 -25.49 -6.06 -37.85
N ASP A 100 -26.70 -6.61 -37.98
CA ASP A 100 -27.43 -6.70 -39.25
C ASP A 100 -28.43 -5.54 -39.45
N THR A 101 -28.43 -4.55 -38.56
CA THR A 101 -29.39 -3.44 -38.56
C THR A 101 -28.76 -2.14 -38.04
N GLU A 102 -29.37 -0.99 -38.30
CA GLU A 102 -28.97 0.29 -37.70
C GLU A 102 -29.62 0.54 -36.32
N PHE A 103 -30.21 -0.49 -35.70
CA PHE A 103 -30.92 -0.34 -34.43
C PHE A 103 -29.95 -0.27 -33.25
N LYS A 104 -29.72 0.96 -32.77
CA LYS A 104 -28.90 1.27 -31.60
C LYS A 104 -29.74 1.39 -30.32
N SER A 105 -29.17 1.00 -29.19
CA SER A 105 -29.75 1.23 -27.88
C SER A 105 -29.68 2.69 -27.43
N ASN A 106 -30.32 2.98 -26.29
CA ASN A 106 -29.97 4.16 -25.51
C ASN A 106 -28.49 4.13 -25.09
N LYS A 107 -27.91 5.33 -24.89
CA LYS A 107 -26.60 5.52 -24.26
C LYS A 107 -26.75 5.35 -22.76
N MET A 108 -25.92 4.50 -22.15
CA MET A 108 -25.88 4.32 -20.70
C MET A 108 -24.45 4.59 -20.20
N PRO A 109 -24.24 5.47 -19.20
CA PRO A 109 -22.91 5.77 -18.71
C PRO A 109 -22.30 4.58 -17.96
N LEU A 110 -21.01 4.34 -18.20
CA LEU A 110 -20.11 3.59 -17.35
C LEU A 110 -19.38 4.59 -16.46
N GLU A 111 -19.83 4.67 -15.20
CA GLU A 111 -19.19 5.51 -14.18
C GLU A 111 -18.06 4.73 -13.50
N LEU A 112 -16.93 5.40 -13.28
CA LEU A 112 -15.76 4.84 -12.62
C LEU A 112 -15.48 5.63 -11.35
N ASP A 113 -15.89 5.08 -10.20
CA ASP A 113 -15.73 5.72 -8.90
C ASP A 113 -14.55 5.12 -8.15
N SER A 114 -13.49 5.91 -7.98
CA SER A 114 -12.34 5.49 -7.18
C SER A 114 -12.65 5.64 -5.70
N ILE A 115 -12.31 4.62 -4.91
CA ILE A 115 -12.61 4.58 -3.48
C ILE A 115 -11.46 3.96 -2.70
N THR A 116 -11.15 4.54 -1.54
CA THR A 116 -10.25 3.93 -0.56
C THR A 116 -11.05 3.15 0.47
N TYR A 117 -10.69 1.89 0.70
CA TYR A 117 -11.33 1.03 1.71
C TYR A 117 -10.64 1.12 3.06
N ARG A 118 -9.30 1.09 3.06
CA ARG A 118 -8.49 1.07 4.29
C ARG A 118 -7.05 1.47 4.00
N THR A 119 -6.30 1.72 5.06
CA THR A 119 -4.85 1.90 5.02
C THR A 119 -4.15 0.85 5.87
N GLN A 120 -3.01 0.35 5.38
CA GLN A 120 -2.05 -0.37 6.18
C GLN A 120 -1.00 0.62 6.65
N LYS A 121 -1.06 0.93 7.95
CA LYS A 121 -0.18 1.88 8.62
C LYS A 121 1.27 1.39 8.60
N PRO A 122 2.27 2.29 8.44
CA PRO A 122 3.68 1.92 8.55
C PRO A 122 4.02 1.37 9.94
N ASP A 123 5.02 0.48 10.00
CA ASP A 123 5.46 -0.21 11.23
C ASP A 123 6.31 0.64 12.18
N VAL A 124 6.82 1.76 11.68
CA VAL A 124 7.55 2.78 12.43
C VAL A 124 6.97 4.17 12.11
N THR A 125 7.40 5.19 12.84
CA THR A 125 7.11 6.60 12.60
C THR A 125 7.83 7.09 11.34
N GLY A 126 7.34 6.59 10.21
CA GLY A 126 7.92 6.71 8.88
C GLY A 126 7.94 5.35 8.18
N GLY A 127 8.07 5.35 6.86
CA GLY A 127 8.11 4.14 6.04
C GLY A 127 6.95 4.06 5.06
N VAL A 128 6.61 2.84 4.66
CA VAL A 128 5.65 2.62 3.56
C VAL A 128 4.23 2.59 4.12
N LEU A 129 3.42 3.55 3.69
CA LEU A 129 1.97 3.52 3.81
C LEU A 129 1.41 2.79 2.59
N THR A 130 0.58 1.76 2.82
CA THR A 130 -0.21 1.13 1.75
C THR A 130 -1.66 1.59 1.87
N ILE A 131 -2.15 2.26 0.85
CA ILE A 131 -3.54 2.70 0.71
C ILE A 131 -4.25 1.67 -0.17
N ILE A 132 -5.29 1.03 0.34
CA ILE A 132 -5.97 -0.10 -0.32
C ILE A 132 -7.37 0.35 -0.73
N GLY A 133 -7.72 0.13 -1.99
CA GLY A 133 -8.92 0.68 -2.61
C GLY A 133 -9.20 0.09 -3.99
N ASN A 134 -10.10 0.74 -4.70
CA ASN A 134 -10.26 0.59 -6.15
C ASN A 134 -9.93 1.93 -6.79
N TYR A 135 -8.93 1.95 -7.67
CA TYR A 135 -8.43 3.16 -8.30
C TYR A 135 -8.53 3.04 -9.83
N TYR A 136 -9.20 3.99 -10.44
CA TYR A 136 -9.33 4.12 -11.89
C TYR A 136 -8.54 5.34 -12.33
N TYR A 137 -7.39 5.14 -12.98
CA TYR A 137 -6.46 6.23 -13.29
C TYR A 137 -6.88 7.00 -14.54
N VAL A 138 -6.84 8.33 -14.48
CA VAL A 138 -7.13 9.18 -15.64
C VAL A 138 -6.01 9.06 -16.68
N ASN A 139 -4.78 8.94 -16.21
CA ASN A 139 -3.63 8.64 -17.04
C ASN A 139 -2.74 7.60 -16.36
N TYR A 140 -2.72 6.38 -16.90
CA TYR A 140 -1.93 5.27 -16.37
C TYR A 140 -0.42 5.52 -16.42
N THR A 141 0.06 6.39 -17.32
CA THR A 141 1.49 6.73 -17.42
C THR A 141 1.93 7.77 -16.40
N ALA A 142 0.98 8.51 -15.81
CA ALA A 142 1.27 9.52 -14.80
C ALA A 142 1.18 8.92 -13.39
N VAL A 143 2.20 9.17 -12.57
CA VAL A 143 2.20 8.76 -11.16
C VAL A 143 1.08 9.51 -10.40
N PRO A 144 0.21 8.82 -9.64
CA PRO A 144 -0.82 9.49 -8.88
C PRO A 144 -0.23 10.39 -7.80
N LYS A 145 -0.88 11.52 -7.57
CA LYS A 145 -0.49 12.46 -6.52
C LYS A 145 -1.22 12.11 -5.25
N VAL A 146 -0.51 11.69 -4.20
CA VAL A 146 -1.12 11.39 -2.90
C VAL A 146 -0.78 12.51 -1.92
N GLN A 147 -1.79 13.19 -1.39
CA GLN A 147 -1.64 14.20 -0.36
C GLN A 147 -2.24 13.72 0.96
N ILE A 148 -1.55 13.95 2.06
CA ILE A 148 -1.99 13.66 3.41
C ILE A 148 -1.96 14.98 4.16
N GLY A 149 -3.14 15.53 4.42
CA GLY A 149 -3.28 16.90 4.89
C GLY A 149 -2.62 17.88 3.90
N LYS A 150 -1.56 18.57 4.34
CA LYS A 150 -0.83 19.55 3.51
C LYS A 150 0.43 18.98 2.84
N LYS A 151 0.74 17.70 3.03
CA LYS A 151 2.01 17.09 2.59
C LYS A 151 1.78 16.09 1.49
N GLU A 152 2.69 16.08 0.53
CA GLU A 152 2.66 15.12 -0.57
C GLU A 152 3.48 13.88 -0.21
N CYS A 153 2.85 12.71 -0.31
CA CYS A 153 3.47 11.42 -0.09
C CYS A 153 4.21 10.98 -1.36
N GLN A 154 5.45 10.50 -1.23
CA GLN A 154 6.21 10.02 -2.38
C GLN A 154 5.69 8.63 -2.80
N VAL A 155 4.99 8.54 -3.92
CA VAL A 155 4.48 7.26 -4.43
C VAL A 155 5.64 6.37 -4.92
N LEU A 156 5.70 5.15 -4.39
CA LEU A 156 6.71 4.14 -4.70
C LEU A 156 6.18 3.13 -5.71
N GLN A 157 4.92 2.72 -5.55
CA GLN A 157 4.24 1.73 -6.38
C GLN A 157 2.75 2.03 -6.35
N TYR A 158 2.06 1.83 -7.47
CA TYR A 158 0.62 1.95 -7.54
C TYR A 158 0.06 1.00 -8.59
N ASP A 159 -1.16 0.54 -8.36
CA ASP A 159 -1.98 -0.24 -9.27
C ASP A 159 -3.47 0.05 -8.98
N ASN A 160 -4.39 -0.64 -9.65
CA ASN A 160 -5.82 -0.41 -9.45
C ASN A 160 -6.35 -0.84 -8.07
N ALA A 161 -5.58 -1.59 -7.28
CA ALA A 161 -5.97 -2.13 -5.97
C ALA A 161 -5.32 -1.39 -4.79
N GLN A 162 -4.14 -0.82 -5.01
CA GLN A 162 -3.36 -0.21 -3.94
C GLN A 162 -2.41 0.88 -4.44
N ILE A 163 -2.12 1.82 -3.54
CA ILE A 163 -1.06 2.80 -3.69
C ILE A 163 -0.12 2.68 -2.51
N LYS A 164 1.16 2.46 -2.76
CA LYS A 164 2.22 2.45 -1.76
C LYS A 164 3.02 3.74 -1.86
N CYS A 165 3.13 4.47 -0.77
CA CYS A 165 3.87 5.72 -0.74
C CYS A 165 4.69 5.84 0.56
N LEU A 166 5.79 6.60 0.49
CA LEU A 166 6.67 6.84 1.62
C LEU A 166 6.16 8.03 2.43
N VAL A 167 5.92 7.78 3.71
CA VAL A 167 5.64 8.81 4.71
C VAL A 167 6.80 8.88 5.70
N ASP A 168 6.99 10.05 6.31
CA ASP A 168 7.94 10.24 7.41
C ASP A 168 7.22 10.73 8.67
N SER A 169 7.94 10.80 9.80
CA SER A 169 7.38 11.24 11.09
C SER A 169 6.72 12.62 11.06
N SER A 170 7.00 13.44 10.04
CA SER A 170 6.51 14.80 9.93
C SER A 170 5.06 14.89 9.43
N PHE A 171 4.49 13.82 8.86
CA PHE A 171 3.14 13.76 8.30
C PHE A 171 2.00 13.92 9.32
N GLY A 172 2.23 13.66 10.61
CA GLY A 172 1.18 13.77 11.63
C GLY A 172 0.18 12.61 11.63
N SER A 173 -0.91 12.74 12.38
CA SER A 173 -2.02 11.77 12.47
C SER A 173 -3.35 12.52 12.47
N GLY A 174 -4.42 11.91 11.97
CA GLY A 174 -5.75 12.52 11.85
C GLY A 174 -5.98 13.26 10.52
N ASP A 175 -4.97 13.32 9.66
CA ASP A 175 -5.05 14.04 8.39
C ASP A 175 -5.78 13.23 7.30
N ILE A 176 -6.55 13.91 6.46
CA ILE A 176 -7.29 13.30 5.36
C ILE A 176 -6.34 12.93 4.22
N ILE A 177 -6.60 11.80 3.57
CA ILE A 177 -5.85 11.33 2.39
C ILE A 177 -6.58 11.75 1.12
N GLU A 178 -5.93 12.55 0.28
CA GLU A 178 -6.40 12.96 -1.05
C GLU A 178 -5.56 12.28 -2.13
N ILE A 179 -6.21 11.79 -3.18
CA ILE A 179 -5.56 11.09 -4.29
C ILE A 179 -5.97 11.77 -5.60
N GLY A 180 -4.99 12.28 -6.33
CA GLY A 180 -5.15 12.83 -7.67
C GLY A 180 -4.84 11.82 -8.78
N ASN A 181 -5.13 12.19 -10.03
CA ASN A 181 -5.01 11.34 -11.22
C ASN A 181 -5.91 10.08 -11.19
N VAL A 182 -7.06 10.17 -10.52
CA VAL A 182 -8.05 9.10 -10.46
C VAL A 182 -9.47 9.63 -10.72
N TYR A 183 -10.33 8.83 -11.34
CA TYR A 183 -11.72 9.22 -11.62
C TYR A 183 -12.57 9.22 -10.35
N ASN A 184 -13.38 10.28 -10.21
CA ASN A 184 -14.43 10.44 -9.20
C ASN A 184 -14.02 9.98 -7.79
N TYR A 185 -12.82 10.35 -7.32
CA TYR A 185 -12.35 9.89 -6.01
C TYR A 185 -13.26 10.40 -4.89
N GLN A 186 -14.00 9.48 -4.28
CA GLN A 186 -14.85 9.80 -3.14
C GLN A 186 -14.05 9.65 -1.85
N ASN A 187 -13.73 10.80 -1.26
CA ASN A 187 -12.91 10.86 -0.07
C ASN A 187 -13.74 10.52 1.19
N LYS A 188 -14.02 9.23 1.41
CA LYS A 188 -14.66 8.78 2.64
C LYS A 188 -13.66 8.85 3.79
N THR A 189 -13.59 9.99 4.48
CA THR A 189 -13.16 10.18 5.89
C THR A 189 -12.02 9.29 6.41
N LEU A 190 -11.06 8.90 5.56
CA LEU A 190 -10.04 7.96 5.95
C LEU A 190 -8.84 8.76 6.45
N GLU A 191 -8.81 8.93 7.76
CA GLU A 191 -7.74 9.63 8.44
C GLU A 191 -6.47 8.77 8.44
N PHE A 192 -5.38 9.37 8.01
CA PHE A 192 -4.05 8.81 8.15
C PHE A 192 -3.63 8.83 9.61
N GLN A 193 -3.11 7.70 10.11
CA GLN A 193 -2.53 7.63 11.44
C GLN A 193 -1.37 6.63 11.44
N PHE A 194 -0.30 6.96 12.17
CA PHE A 194 0.75 5.99 12.49
C PHE A 194 0.21 4.87 13.39
N LYS A 195 0.96 3.75 13.48
CA LYS A 195 0.72 2.77 14.54
C LYS A 195 1.01 3.41 15.90
N ALA A 196 0.29 2.97 16.92
CA ALA A 196 0.51 3.44 18.29
C ALA A 196 1.93 3.07 18.75
N PRO A 197 2.57 3.90 19.60
CA PRO A 197 3.86 3.58 20.19
C PRO A 197 3.77 2.29 21.02
N THR A 198 4.80 1.45 20.94
CA THR A 198 4.93 0.24 21.76
C THR A 198 6.27 0.25 22.47
N ILE A 199 6.30 -0.19 23.73
CA ILE A 199 7.55 -0.40 24.47
C ILE A 199 7.93 -1.87 24.36
N ASP A 200 9.16 -2.12 23.94
CA ASP A 200 9.74 -3.46 23.95
C ASP A 200 10.49 -3.70 25.26
N ARG A 201 11.27 -2.71 25.71
CA ARG A 201 12.09 -2.82 26.93
C ARG A 201 12.42 -1.46 27.53
N VAL A 202 12.72 -1.44 28.83
CA VAL A 202 13.30 -0.28 29.50
C VAL A 202 14.61 -0.68 30.16
N LEU A 203 15.62 0.17 30.03
CA LEU A 203 16.96 0.01 30.58
C LEU A 203 17.25 1.19 31.50
N ASN A 204 17.84 0.93 32.67
CA ASN A 204 18.44 2.00 33.47
C ASN A 204 19.85 2.23 32.94
N VAL A 205 20.16 3.47 32.56
CA VAL A 205 21.50 3.86 32.14
C VAL A 205 21.93 5.04 32.99
N ASP A 206 22.20 4.79 34.27
CA ASP A 206 23.49 5.11 34.89
C ASP A 206 23.46 4.65 36.36
N ARG A 207 24.51 3.97 36.83
CA ARG A 207 24.67 3.66 38.27
C ARG A 207 25.16 4.89 39.05
N ILE A 208 25.55 5.96 38.35
CA ILE A 208 26.16 7.16 38.93
C ILE A 208 25.12 8.26 39.15
N GLN A 209 24.05 8.30 38.33
CA GLN A 209 22.92 9.21 38.44
C GLN A 209 21.64 8.42 38.18
N GLU A 210 21.01 7.89 39.23
CA GLU A 210 19.82 7.02 39.23
C GLU A 210 18.54 7.67 38.68
N SER A 211 18.65 8.65 37.80
CA SER A 211 17.54 9.39 37.21
C SER A 211 17.41 9.18 35.70
N VAL A 212 18.35 8.51 35.03
CA VAL A 212 18.29 8.34 33.57
C VAL A 212 17.75 6.97 33.18
N ILE A 213 16.67 6.97 32.39
CA ILE A 213 16.11 5.76 31.79
C ILE A 213 16.23 5.80 30.27
N THR A 214 16.44 4.64 29.67
CA THR A 214 16.41 4.41 28.23
C THR A 214 15.27 3.45 27.90
N ILE A 215 14.28 3.91 27.15
CA ILE A 215 13.11 3.15 26.72
C ILE A 215 13.35 2.75 25.25
N ILE A 216 13.33 1.45 24.99
CA ILE A 216 13.44 0.87 23.66
C ILE A 216 12.05 0.41 23.23
N GLY A 217 11.66 0.77 22.01
CA GLY A 217 10.36 0.43 21.48
C GLY A 217 10.22 0.78 20.00
N LYS A 218 8.98 1.01 19.57
CA LYS A 218 8.62 1.28 18.17
C LYS A 218 7.59 2.39 18.09
N ASN A 219 7.55 3.05 16.94
CA ASN A 219 6.57 4.11 16.62
C ASN A 219 6.62 5.32 17.56
N PHE A 220 7.80 5.68 18.07
CA PHE A 220 7.97 6.92 18.81
C PHE A 220 8.02 8.10 17.83
N ASN A 221 7.11 9.07 17.97
CA ASN A 221 7.10 10.29 17.15
C ASN A 221 7.41 11.50 18.03
N GLU A 222 8.40 12.29 17.66
CA GLU A 222 8.78 13.53 18.34
C GLU A 222 7.58 14.50 18.49
N LYS A 223 6.71 14.61 17.48
CA LYS A 223 5.50 15.45 17.55
C LYS A 223 4.45 14.92 18.52
N GLN A 224 4.30 13.59 18.60
CA GLN A 224 3.38 12.98 19.56
C GLN A 224 3.95 12.99 20.99
N LEU A 225 5.25 13.24 21.12
CA LEU A 225 5.97 13.23 22.40
C LEU A 225 5.79 14.51 23.21
N GLU A 226 5.44 15.64 22.58
CA GLU A 226 4.95 16.82 23.32
C GLU A 226 3.68 16.48 24.12
N GLU A 227 2.90 15.50 23.64
CA GLU A 227 1.68 15.02 24.26
C GLU A 227 1.88 13.71 25.07
N LEU A 228 3.03 13.04 24.90
CA LEU A 228 3.31 11.76 25.55
C LEU A 228 3.78 12.01 26.98
N LYS A 229 2.97 11.56 27.94
CA LYS A 229 3.38 11.50 29.34
C LYS A 229 3.94 10.12 29.60
N ILE A 230 5.26 10.08 29.84
CA ILE A 230 5.95 8.87 30.26
C ILE A 230 6.12 8.95 31.77
N TYR A 231 5.58 7.97 32.48
CA TYR A 231 5.79 7.87 33.91
C TYR A 231 6.02 6.44 34.35
N VAL A 232 6.95 6.30 35.29
CA VAL A 232 7.20 5.05 36.01
C VAL A 232 6.35 5.11 37.27
N LYS A 233 5.45 4.14 37.42
CA LYS A 233 4.67 3.99 38.64
C LYS A 233 5.26 2.85 39.46
N GLU A 234 5.57 3.14 40.72
CA GLU A 234 5.95 2.11 41.67
C GLU A 234 4.69 1.41 42.22
N ASP A 235 4.68 0.08 42.13
CA ASP A 235 3.53 -0.75 42.51
C ASP A 235 3.19 -0.65 44.01
N SER A 236 4.21 -0.52 44.86
CA SER A 236 4.05 -0.53 46.31
C SER A 236 3.55 0.79 46.89
N SER A 237 3.93 1.92 46.28
CA SER A 237 3.76 3.25 46.85
C SER A 237 2.79 4.13 46.07
N ASN A 238 2.31 3.67 44.90
CA ASN A 238 1.53 4.46 43.94
C ASN A 238 2.23 5.79 43.58
N THR A 239 3.54 5.89 43.80
CA THR A 239 4.30 7.08 43.44
C THR A 239 4.55 7.10 41.95
N GLN A 240 4.31 8.27 41.36
CA GLN A 240 4.54 8.52 39.94
C GLN A 240 5.84 9.30 39.78
N ARG A 241 6.71 8.80 38.89
CA ARG A 241 7.95 9.46 38.48
C ARG A 241 7.83 9.83 37.01
N ASP A 242 7.93 11.11 36.71
CA ASP A 242 7.71 11.62 35.36
C ASP A 242 9.04 11.81 34.64
N CYS A 243 9.07 11.36 33.40
CA CYS A 243 10.11 11.60 32.41
C CYS A 243 9.87 12.98 31.79
N SER A 244 10.05 14.02 32.61
CA SER A 244 9.63 15.40 32.30
C SER A 244 10.43 16.07 31.18
N LYS A 245 11.63 15.57 30.85
CA LYS A 245 12.45 16.07 29.75
C LYS A 245 13.22 14.93 29.09
N ALA A 246 12.84 14.58 27.87
CA ALA A 246 13.61 13.65 27.07
C ALA A 246 14.94 14.28 26.65
N ILE A 247 16.02 13.53 26.85
CA ILE A 247 17.38 13.85 26.39
C ILE A 247 17.50 13.52 24.90
N LEU A 248 17.00 12.36 24.49
CA LEU A 248 17.03 11.88 23.12
C LEU A 248 15.72 11.19 22.79
N ILE A 249 15.18 11.49 21.62
CA ILE A 249 14.03 10.80 21.05
C ILE A 249 14.41 10.37 19.64
N THR A 250 14.21 9.09 19.38
CA THR A 250 14.27 8.52 18.04
C THR A 250 13.04 7.62 17.87
N ASN A 251 12.84 7.11 16.66
CA ASN A 251 11.73 6.22 16.30
C ASN A 251 11.67 4.94 17.16
N SER A 252 12.79 4.58 17.81
CA SER A 252 12.96 3.33 18.55
C SER A 252 13.54 3.48 19.94
N VAL A 253 14.03 4.66 20.31
CA VAL A 253 14.69 4.91 21.59
C VAL A 253 14.26 6.25 22.16
N ILE A 254 13.86 6.27 23.43
CA ILE A 254 13.65 7.47 24.23
C ILE A 254 14.63 7.42 25.41
N ILE A 255 15.43 8.45 25.60
CA ILE A 255 16.29 8.64 26.77
C ILE A 255 15.75 9.83 27.53
N CYS A 256 15.55 9.71 28.85
CA CYS A 256 15.08 10.85 29.64
C CYS A 256 15.48 10.80 31.10
N ASN A 257 15.39 11.98 31.71
CA ASN A 257 15.57 12.16 33.14
C ASN A 257 14.23 12.05 33.87
N LEU A 258 14.16 11.17 34.86
CA LEU A 258 13.10 11.13 35.84
C LEU A 258 13.23 12.32 36.79
N ASN A 259 12.09 12.91 37.14
CA ASN A 259 12.00 14.02 38.09
C ASN A 259 12.38 13.63 39.54
N LYS A 260 12.52 12.34 39.84
CA LYS A 260 12.92 11.80 41.15
C LYS A 260 13.88 10.63 40.95
N SER A 261 14.92 10.57 41.79
CA SER A 261 15.91 9.49 41.81
C SER A 261 15.26 8.14 42.08
N LEU A 262 15.72 7.09 41.37
CA LEU A 262 15.39 5.69 41.64
C LEU A 262 16.22 5.18 42.82
N SER A 263 16.05 5.77 44.01
CA SER A 263 16.83 5.37 45.19
C SER A 263 16.65 3.89 45.55
N HIS A 264 15.49 3.29 45.24
CA HIS A 264 15.28 1.85 45.24
C HIS A 264 14.21 1.48 44.20
N THR A 265 14.54 0.76 43.12
CA THR A 265 13.52 0.07 42.30
C THR A 265 13.18 -1.25 42.97
N SER A 266 11.95 -1.38 43.45
CA SER A 266 11.43 -2.67 43.87
C SER A 266 11.03 -3.49 42.63
N LYS A 267 11.20 -4.82 42.70
CA LYS A 267 10.76 -5.74 41.65
C LYS A 267 9.23 -5.60 41.54
N GLY A 268 8.73 -5.01 40.46
CA GLY A 268 7.29 -4.74 40.27
C GLY A 268 6.96 -3.36 39.71
N ASP A 269 7.89 -2.43 39.53
CA ASP A 269 7.56 -1.15 38.89
C ASP A 269 6.92 -1.36 37.51
N THR A 270 5.94 -0.54 37.14
CA THR A 270 5.27 -0.61 35.83
C THR A 270 5.52 0.68 35.06
N LEU A 271 5.96 0.58 33.80
CA LEU A 271 6.10 1.74 32.93
C LEU A 271 4.79 1.99 32.18
N PHE A 272 4.30 3.22 32.28
CA PHE A 272 3.14 3.67 31.53
C PHE A 272 3.56 4.70 30.49
N LEU A 273 3.11 4.46 29.26
CA LEU A 273 3.00 5.49 28.24
C LEU A 273 1.56 5.93 28.17
N MET A 274 1.32 7.23 28.26
CA MET A 274 0.02 7.83 27.98
C MET A 274 0.15 8.81 26.83
N LEU A 275 -0.62 8.56 25.77
CA LEU A 275 -0.77 9.44 24.62
C LEU A 275 -2.17 10.06 24.68
N ASN A 276 -2.29 11.39 24.76
CA ASN A 276 -3.60 12.07 24.70
C ASN A 276 -4.68 11.54 25.64
N ASN A 277 -4.31 11.20 26.88
CA ASN A 277 -5.18 10.59 27.90
C ASN A 277 -5.77 9.21 27.51
N ALA A 278 -5.37 8.63 26.37
CA ALA A 278 -5.65 7.24 26.03
C ALA A 278 -4.53 6.35 26.63
N LYS A 279 -4.93 5.33 27.39
CA LYS A 279 -4.00 4.30 27.88
C LYS A 279 -3.49 3.47 26.70
N THR A 280 -2.22 3.63 26.35
CA THR A 280 -1.51 2.68 25.48
C THR A 280 -1.07 1.43 26.27
N PRO A 281 -0.76 0.30 25.61
CA PRO A 281 -0.35 -0.92 26.30
C PRO A 281 0.87 -0.68 27.22
N SER A 282 0.77 -1.18 28.45
CA SER A 282 1.85 -1.17 29.45
C SER A 282 2.86 -2.27 29.14
N ALA A 283 4.14 -2.02 29.41
CA ALA A 283 5.17 -3.05 29.40
C ALA A 283 5.64 -3.30 30.84
N ASP A 284 5.72 -4.58 31.22
CA ASP A 284 6.23 -4.98 32.52
C ASP A 284 7.72 -4.68 32.59
N PHE A 285 8.11 -3.97 33.65
CA PHE A 285 9.49 -3.60 33.89
C PHE A 285 10.23 -4.76 34.54
N ASN A 286 10.69 -5.72 33.73
CA ASN A 286 11.62 -6.73 34.24
C ASN A 286 13.04 -6.15 34.19
N LEU A 287 13.48 -5.63 35.35
CA LEU A 287 14.89 -5.35 35.58
C LEU A 287 15.64 -6.68 35.47
N MET A 288 16.31 -6.94 34.34
CA MET A 288 17.43 -7.87 34.37
C MET A 288 18.50 -7.20 35.22
N THR A 289 18.47 -7.47 36.52
CA THR A 289 19.62 -7.26 37.38
C THR A 289 20.74 -8.07 36.74
N ILE A 290 21.65 -7.41 36.03
CA ILE A 290 22.97 -7.97 35.78
C ILE A 290 23.61 -7.97 37.16
N GLU A 291 23.33 -9.03 37.93
CA GLU A 291 24.10 -9.34 39.12
C GLU A 291 25.55 -9.41 38.65
N ASN A 292 26.35 -8.46 39.11
CA ASN A 292 27.79 -8.58 39.03
C ASN A 292 28.13 -9.91 39.71
N GLN A 293 28.52 -10.93 38.93
CA GLN A 293 29.32 -12.04 39.43
C GLN A 293 30.71 -11.51 39.83
N GLN A 294 30.76 -10.73 40.90
CA GLN A 294 32.00 -10.44 41.60
C GLN A 294 32.02 -11.26 42.89
N ASP A 295 33.07 -12.06 43.00
CA ASP A 295 33.54 -12.83 44.15
C ASP A 295 32.69 -14.02 44.61
N LYS A 296 32.76 -15.09 43.83
CA LYS A 296 33.04 -16.41 44.41
C LYS A 296 34.41 -16.90 43.95
N THR A 297 35.30 -17.07 44.92
CA THR A 297 36.58 -17.76 44.86
C THR A 297 36.48 -19.06 44.05
N PRO A 298 37.47 -19.39 43.18
CA PRO A 298 37.30 -20.42 42.17
C PRO A 298 37.54 -21.81 42.78
N ASN A 299 36.46 -22.58 42.94
CA ASN A 299 36.56 -24.03 42.85
C ASN A 299 36.40 -24.43 41.37
N LYS A 300 37.56 -24.54 40.74
CA LYS A 300 37.95 -25.55 39.75
C LYS A 300 36.81 -26.45 39.23
N GLU A 301 36.06 -25.98 38.22
CA GLU A 301 35.48 -26.77 37.12
C GLU A 301 34.58 -25.89 36.24
N SER A 302 35.06 -25.55 35.04
CA SER A 302 34.32 -25.49 33.77
C SER A 302 35.04 -24.54 32.79
N ASN A 303 35.76 -25.12 31.84
CA ASN A 303 36.47 -24.39 30.79
C ASN A 303 35.65 -24.27 29.48
N ASP A 304 34.35 -24.59 29.47
CA ASP A 304 33.63 -24.80 28.20
C ASP A 304 32.75 -23.64 27.72
N ILE A 305 32.66 -22.51 28.43
CA ILE A 305 31.70 -21.43 28.08
C ILE A 305 32.38 -20.23 27.39
N ILE A 306 33.71 -20.11 27.43
CA ILE A 306 34.43 -18.96 26.84
C ILE A 306 34.61 -19.07 25.31
N ASP A 307 34.40 -20.24 24.72
CA ASP A 307 34.62 -20.43 23.28
C ASP A 307 33.42 -20.05 22.39
N SER A 308 32.18 -20.09 22.88
CA SER A 308 30.99 -19.92 22.03
C SER A 308 30.86 -18.50 21.43
N ASN A 309 31.23 -17.46 22.17
CA ASN A 309 31.17 -16.08 21.68
C ASN A 309 32.29 -15.72 20.68
N LYS A 310 33.41 -16.45 20.69
CA LYS A 310 34.48 -16.26 19.68
C LYS A 310 34.06 -16.79 18.31
N TYR A 311 33.36 -17.92 18.27
CA TYR A 311 32.87 -18.50 17.02
C TYR A 311 31.77 -17.65 16.38
N LEU A 312 30.89 -17.02 17.17
CA LEU A 312 29.85 -16.15 16.63
C LEU A 312 30.42 -14.85 16.02
N LEU A 313 31.46 -14.28 16.63
CA LEU A 313 32.15 -13.10 16.09
C LEU A 313 32.91 -13.45 14.80
N LEU A 314 33.58 -14.62 14.76
CA LEU A 314 34.25 -15.14 13.57
C LEU A 314 33.26 -15.44 12.42
N ALA A 315 32.06 -15.94 12.75
CA ALA A 315 31.01 -16.23 11.77
C ALA A 315 30.45 -14.98 11.07
N ILE A 316 30.52 -13.80 11.69
CA ILE A 316 30.06 -12.53 11.11
C ILE A 316 31.19 -11.82 10.36
N ILE A 317 32.42 -11.85 10.90
CA ILE A 317 33.55 -11.13 10.33
C ILE A 317 34.08 -11.80 9.05
N ILE A 318 34.12 -13.14 8.97
CA ILE A 318 34.65 -13.82 7.78
C ILE A 318 33.80 -13.52 6.51
N PRO A 319 32.46 -13.65 6.51
CA PRO A 319 31.66 -13.39 5.31
C PRO A 319 31.74 -11.93 4.84
N THR A 320 31.75 -10.98 5.78
CA THR A 320 31.84 -9.55 5.45
C THR A 320 33.19 -9.20 4.80
N LEU A 321 34.27 -9.81 5.28
CA LEU A 321 35.61 -9.62 4.72
C LEU A 321 35.75 -10.26 3.33
N VAL A 322 35.10 -11.41 3.09
CA VAL A 322 35.05 -12.06 1.76
C VAL A 322 34.28 -11.22 0.75
N VAL A 323 33.11 -10.68 1.12
CA VAL A 323 32.32 -9.79 0.25
C VAL A 323 33.11 -8.53 -0.11
N PHE A 324 33.83 -7.95 0.86
CA PHE A 324 34.67 -6.78 0.63
C PHE A 324 35.85 -7.05 -0.32
N ILE A 325 36.51 -8.20 -0.20
CA ILE A 325 37.55 -8.59 -1.16
C ILE A 325 36.95 -8.78 -2.56
N PHE A 326 35.78 -9.41 -2.66
CA PHE A 326 35.12 -9.65 -3.93
C PHE A 326 34.71 -8.34 -4.64
N THR A 327 34.19 -7.36 -3.90
CA THR A 327 33.84 -6.04 -4.47
C THR A 327 35.06 -5.28 -4.97
N ILE A 328 36.19 -5.33 -4.24
CA ILE A 328 37.45 -4.73 -4.70
C ILE A 328 37.95 -5.39 -5.99
N VAL A 329 37.95 -6.72 -6.08
CA VAL A 329 38.37 -7.44 -7.29
C VAL A 329 37.46 -7.09 -8.47
N LEU A 330 36.15 -7.00 -8.24
CA LEU A 330 35.19 -6.64 -9.28
C LEU A 330 35.41 -5.22 -9.80
N ILE A 331 35.69 -4.26 -8.90
CA ILE A 331 36.05 -2.88 -9.26
C ILE A 331 37.32 -2.87 -10.12
N ILE A 332 38.38 -3.55 -9.69
CA ILE A 332 39.65 -3.65 -10.47
C ILE A 332 39.39 -4.24 -11.86
N PHE A 333 38.54 -5.26 -11.95
CA PHE A 333 38.21 -5.91 -13.22
C PHE A 333 37.45 -4.96 -14.18
N ILE A 334 36.50 -4.20 -13.65
CA ILE A 334 35.75 -3.18 -14.42
C ILE A 334 36.70 -2.09 -14.93
N PHE A 335 37.60 -1.58 -14.09
CA PHE A 335 38.59 -0.57 -14.50
C PHE A 335 39.58 -1.11 -15.54
N LYS A 336 40.04 -2.36 -15.39
CA LYS A 336 40.92 -3.00 -16.38
C LYS A 336 40.23 -3.20 -17.73
N LYS A 337 38.96 -3.62 -17.73
CA LYS A 337 38.17 -3.79 -18.96
C LYS A 337 37.93 -2.45 -19.67
N ARG A 338 37.73 -1.36 -18.92
CA ARG A 338 37.49 -0.03 -19.50
C ARG A 338 38.73 0.54 -20.21
N ASN A 339 39.94 0.24 -19.72
CA ASN A 339 41.20 0.69 -20.35
C ASN A 339 41.57 -0.06 -21.65
N GLN A 340 40.95 -1.20 -21.95
CA GLN A 340 41.21 -1.92 -23.20
C GLN A 340 40.30 -1.47 -24.37
N SER A 341 39.25 -0.68 -24.09
CA SER A 341 38.30 -0.23 -25.13
C SER A 341 38.80 0.96 -25.96
N SER A 342 39.96 1.53 -25.65
CA SER A 342 40.46 2.75 -26.31
C SER A 342 41.30 2.51 -27.57
N TYR A 343 41.47 1.26 -28.02
CA TYR A 343 42.26 0.94 -29.22
C TYR A 343 41.43 0.65 -30.49
N PHE A 344 40.11 0.88 -30.48
CA PHE A 344 39.23 0.48 -31.61
C PHE A 344 38.43 1.62 -32.25
N ASN A 345 38.99 2.84 -32.34
CA ASN A 345 38.42 3.91 -33.16
C ASN A 345 39.51 4.66 -33.92
N LEU A 346 40.01 4.05 -34.99
CA LEU A 346 40.72 4.72 -36.09
C LEU A 346 40.45 3.95 -37.39
N MET A 347 39.25 4.10 -37.92
CA MET A 347 38.97 3.91 -39.35
C MET A 347 37.76 4.75 -39.75
N SER A 348 38.00 6.05 -39.92
CA SER A 348 37.13 6.94 -40.68
C SER A 348 37.63 6.96 -42.13
N CYS A 349 36.93 6.25 -43.02
CA CYS A 349 36.83 6.61 -44.44
C CYS A 349 35.44 7.25 -44.56
N ASN A 350 35.29 8.56 -44.66
CA ASN A 350 35.55 9.41 -45.83
C ASN A 350 34.90 8.85 -47.11
N SER A 351 33.67 9.29 -47.36
CA SER A 351 33.09 9.40 -48.70
C SER A 351 32.16 10.61 -48.71
N ASN A 352 32.76 11.77 -49.00
CA ASN A 352 32.09 12.82 -49.78
C ASN A 352 31.78 12.27 -51.19
N GLU A 353 30.87 12.95 -51.90
CA GLU A 353 30.35 12.72 -53.26
C GLU A 353 28.92 12.15 -53.26
N LEU A 354 27.91 12.69 -53.96
CA LEU A 354 27.84 13.72 -55.01
C LEU A 354 26.37 14.17 -55.15
N GLN A 355 26.19 15.48 -55.40
CA GLN A 355 25.23 16.14 -56.31
C GLN A 355 23.74 15.77 -56.29
N GLU A 356 22.87 16.75 -56.00
CA GLU A 356 22.21 17.61 -57.01
C GLU A 356 21.54 16.83 -58.15
N THR A 357 20.20 16.88 -58.20
CA THR A 357 19.50 17.58 -59.28
C THR A 357 18.01 17.68 -58.95
N SER A 358 17.54 18.92 -59.00
CA SER A 358 16.17 19.32 -59.32
C SER A 358 15.68 18.66 -60.60
N TYR A 359 14.38 18.34 -60.72
CA TYR A 359 13.52 18.77 -61.84
C TYR A 359 12.07 18.28 -61.63
N TYR A 360 11.14 19.23 -61.77
CA TYR A 360 9.67 19.17 -61.95
C TYR A 360 8.77 18.64 -60.85
#